data_AF-A0A6G0WHL5-F1
#
_entry.id   AF-A0A6G0WHL5-F1
#
_cell.length_a   1.000
_cell.length_b   1.000
_cell.length_c   1.000
_cell.angle_alpha   90.00
_cell.angle_beta   90.00
_cell.angle_gamma   90.00
#
_symmetry.space_group_name_H-M   'P 1'
#
loop_
_entity.id
_entity.type
_entity.pdbx_description
1 polymer ?
#
loop_
_entity_poly.entity_id
_entity_poly.type
_entity_poly.pdbx_seq_one_letter_code
_entity_poly.pdbx_strand_id
1 'polypeptide(L)'
;MPSTTEQRKMLLSESLAVKLFFLNKKRKRNPVHPIYKDRFEFGEFHHLYTQLRADDNLFRSYTRMTTSTFDYIKDAIEPECYHITTNFKVPISVEERLLITLR
;
A
#
# COMPACT_ATOMS: atom_id res chain seq x y z
N MET A 1 13.29 12.74 24.50
CA MET A 1 13.54 13.14 23.10
C MET A 1 13.64 14.65 23.04
N PRO A 2 14.78 15.24 22.63
CA PRO A 2 14.91 16.69 22.56
C PRO A 2 13.99 17.24 21.46
N SER A 3 13.24 18.29 21.76
CA SER A 3 12.40 19.01 20.80
C SER A 3 13.23 19.52 19.62
N THR A 4 12.74 19.37 18.39
CA THR A 4 13.43 19.90 17.20
C THR A 4 13.50 21.43 17.24
N THR A 5 14.50 22.02 16.58
CA THR A 5 14.73 23.49 16.55
C THR A 5 13.49 24.27 16.13
N GLU A 6 12.68 23.70 15.22
CA GLU A 6 11.42 24.28 14.76
C GLU A 6 10.33 24.25 15.85
N GLN A 7 10.26 23.19 16.66
CA GLN A 7 9.33 23.11 17.79
C GLN A 7 9.67 24.14 18.87
N ARG A 8 10.97 24.41 19.10
CA ARG A 8 11.41 25.46 20.02
C ARG A 8 11.02 26.86 19.54
N LYS A 9 11.22 27.16 18.24
CA LYS A 9 10.81 28.43 17.62
C LYS A 9 9.30 28.67 17.70
N MET A 10 8.48 27.62 17.53
CA MET A 10 7.03 27.71 17.69
C MET A 10 6.63 28.04 19.13
N LEU A 11 7.20 27.32 20.12
CA LEU A 11 6.88 27.51 21.55
C LEU A 11 7.30 28.87 22.08
N LEU A 12 8.45 29.38 21.63
CA LEU A 12 9.00 30.69 22.02
C LEU A 12 8.42 31.87 21.23
N SER A 13 7.57 31.63 20.24
CA SER A 13 6.91 32.71 19.51
C SER A 13 5.74 33.28 20.32
N GLU A 14 5.64 34.60 20.42
CA GLU A 14 4.48 35.27 21.06
C GLU A 14 3.32 35.47 20.06
N SER A 15 3.64 35.54 18.77
CA SER A 15 2.66 35.75 17.70
C SER A 15 1.75 34.54 17.49
N LEU A 16 0.45 34.75 17.66
CA LEU A 16 -0.58 33.75 17.35
C LEU A 16 -0.51 33.29 15.88
N ALA A 17 -0.22 34.23 14.96
CA ALA A 17 -0.10 33.94 13.54
C ALA A 17 1.05 32.96 13.24
N VAL A 18 2.16 33.09 13.95
CA VAL A 18 3.31 32.17 13.81
C VAL A 18 2.96 30.78 14.32
N LYS A 19 2.29 30.68 15.48
CA LYS A 19 1.81 29.39 16.01
C LYS A 19 0.81 28.72 15.05
N LEU A 20 -0.16 29.48 14.55
CA LEU A 20 -1.14 28.99 13.56
C LEU A 20 -0.47 28.56 12.26
N PHE A 21 0.55 29.28 11.79
CA PHE A 21 1.31 28.89 10.60
C PHE A 21 2.02 27.54 10.79
N PHE A 22 2.66 27.29 11.93
CA PHE A 22 3.31 26.01 12.22
C PHE A 22 2.31 24.87 12.46
N LEU A 23 1.17 25.13 13.10
CA LEU A 23 0.07 24.17 13.25
C LEU A 23 -0.57 23.82 11.90
N ASN A 24 -0.73 24.81 11.02
CA ASN A 24 -1.32 24.67 9.69
C ASN A 24 -0.30 24.25 8.63
N LYS A 25 1.00 24.16 8.97
CA LYS A 25 2.05 23.60 8.11
C LYS A 25 1.79 22.11 7.97
N LYS A 26 0.84 21.76 7.12
CA LYS A 26 0.51 20.38 6.77
C LYS A 26 1.82 19.66 6.43
N ARG A 27 2.08 18.54 7.11
CA ARG A 27 3.16 17.64 6.72
C ARG A 27 3.01 17.37 5.23
N LYS A 28 3.98 17.81 4.42
CA LYS A 28 4.04 17.44 3.01
C LYS A 28 4.12 15.92 2.97
N ARG A 29 3.04 15.26 2.55
CA ARG A 29 3.06 13.82 2.30
C ARG A 29 3.99 13.60 1.12
N ASN A 30 4.98 12.73 1.29
CA ASN A 30 5.84 12.34 0.17
C ASN A 30 4.96 11.71 -0.91
N PRO A 31 5.10 12.14 -2.18
CA PRO A 31 4.42 11.49 -3.28
C PRO A 31 4.78 10.00 -3.33
N VAL A 32 3.83 9.18 -3.78
CA VAL A 32 4.12 7.77 -4.08
C VAL A 32 5.21 7.73 -5.15
N HIS A 33 6.27 6.95 -4.90
CA HIS A 33 7.38 6.79 -5.84
C HIS A 33 6.87 6.28 -7.20
N PRO A 34 7.35 6.80 -8.34
CA PRO A 34 6.87 6.42 -9.68
C PRO A 34 6.84 4.92 -9.92
N ILE A 35 7.85 4.19 -9.44
CA ILE A 35 7.93 2.72 -9.55
C ILE A 35 6.66 1.98 -9.10
N TYR A 36 5.93 2.49 -8.10
CA TYR A 36 4.71 1.87 -7.60
C TYR A 36 3.49 2.16 -8.47
N LYS A 37 3.58 3.17 -9.35
CA LYS A 37 2.58 3.45 -10.38
C LYS A 37 2.77 2.51 -11.57
N ASP A 38 4.01 2.21 -11.90
CA ASP A 38 4.35 1.37 -13.05
C ASP A 38 4.05 -0.12 -12.80
N ARG A 39 3.60 -0.50 -11.60
CA ARG A 39 3.21 -1.87 -11.26
C ARG A 39 2.13 -2.43 -12.17
N PHE A 40 1.23 -1.60 -12.72
CA PHE A 40 0.20 -2.08 -13.63
C PHE A 40 0.78 -2.50 -14.99
N GLU A 41 1.93 -1.96 -15.38
CA GLU A 41 2.59 -2.19 -16.67
C GLU A 41 3.75 -3.18 -16.57
N PHE A 42 4.47 -3.21 -15.45
CA PHE A 42 5.62 -4.11 -15.26
C PHE A 42 5.43 -5.12 -14.13
N GLY A 43 4.34 -5.03 -13.38
CA GLY A 43 4.08 -5.92 -12.26
C GLY A 43 3.71 -7.32 -12.73
N GLU A 44 4.39 -8.31 -12.17
CA GLU A 44 4.19 -9.73 -12.47
C GLU A 44 2.73 -10.14 -12.25
N PHE A 45 2.08 -9.66 -11.19
CA PHE A 45 0.69 -9.97 -10.90
C PHE A 45 -0.23 -9.65 -12.08
N HIS A 46 -0.12 -8.46 -12.67
CA HIS A 46 -1.04 -8.01 -13.72
C HIS A 46 -0.87 -8.76 -15.06
N HIS A 47 0.27 -9.42 -15.28
CA HIS A 47 0.57 -10.13 -16.52
C HIS A 47 0.50 -11.65 -16.37
N LEU A 48 1.00 -12.16 -15.24
CA LEU A 48 1.21 -13.58 -15.01
C LEU A 48 0.03 -14.23 -14.25
N TYR A 49 -0.63 -13.50 -13.35
CA TYR A 49 -1.64 -14.10 -12.47
C TYR A 49 -2.81 -14.73 -13.24
N THR A 50 -3.31 -14.05 -14.27
CA THR A 50 -4.38 -14.57 -15.14
C THR A 50 -3.97 -15.82 -15.90
N GLN A 51 -2.70 -15.89 -16.34
CA GLN A 51 -2.15 -17.07 -17.01
C GLN A 51 -1.99 -18.24 -16.03
N LEU A 52 -1.52 -17.97 -14.80
CA LEU A 52 -1.43 -18.99 -13.75
C LEU A 52 -2.80 -19.56 -13.41
N ARG A 53 -3.83 -18.70 -13.27
CA ARG A 53 -5.20 -19.12 -12.96
C ARG A 53 -5.85 -20.00 -14.02
N ALA A 54 -5.36 -19.99 -15.27
CA ALA A 54 -5.89 -20.82 -16.34
C ALA A 54 -5.44 -22.29 -16.25
N ASP A 55 -4.37 -22.59 -15.52
CA ASP A 55 -3.84 -23.94 -15.32
C ASP A 55 -3.59 -24.21 -13.83
N ASP A 56 -4.45 -25.01 -13.21
CA ASP A 56 -4.37 -25.36 -11.79
C ASP A 56 -3.04 -26.04 -11.40
N ASN A 57 -2.42 -26.81 -12.30
CA ASN A 57 -1.15 -27.46 -12.00
C ASN A 57 -0.01 -26.43 -11.96
N LEU A 58 -0.01 -25.49 -12.91
CA LEU A 58 0.94 -24.40 -12.94
C LEU A 58 0.73 -23.45 -11.74
N PHE A 59 -0.52 -23.10 -11.46
CA PHE A 59 -0.90 -22.29 -10.30
C PHE A 59 -0.40 -22.93 -9.00
N ARG A 60 -0.59 -24.25 -8.85
CA ARG A 60 -0.13 -24.99 -7.67
C ARG A 60 1.38 -25.10 -7.59
N SER A 61 2.06 -25.24 -8.72
CA SER A 61 3.52 -25.22 -8.75
C SER A 61 4.06 -23.86 -8.27
N TYR A 62 3.42 -22.78 -8.73
CA TYR A 62 3.80 -21.41 -8.43
C TYR A 62 3.47 -21.00 -6.97
N THR A 63 2.22 -21.19 -6.54
CA THR A 63 1.71 -20.74 -5.22
C THR A 63 1.83 -21.78 -4.10
N ARG A 64 2.22 -23.03 -4.44
CA ARG A 64 2.25 -24.18 -3.54
C ARG A 64 0.89 -24.62 -2.99
N MET A 65 -0.22 -24.12 -3.55
CA MET A 65 -1.58 -24.48 -3.15
C MET A 65 -2.53 -24.54 -4.34
N THR A 66 -3.69 -25.18 -4.18
CA THR A 66 -4.72 -25.16 -5.22
C THR A 66 -5.35 -23.75 -5.30
N THR A 67 -5.94 -23.44 -6.45
CA THR A 67 -6.75 -22.24 -6.67
C THR A 67 -7.85 -22.08 -5.61
N SER A 68 -8.53 -23.18 -5.27
CA SER A 68 -9.56 -23.21 -4.22
C SER A 68 -9.05 -22.80 -2.84
N THR A 69 -7.88 -23.28 -2.43
CA THR A 69 -7.28 -22.94 -1.13
C THR A 69 -6.82 -21.48 -1.12
N PHE A 70 -6.27 -21.01 -2.24
CA PHE A 70 -5.91 -19.61 -2.40
C PHE A 70 -7.12 -18.70 -2.24
N ASP A 71 -8.23 -19.01 -2.90
CA ASP A 71 -9.47 -18.24 -2.83
C ASP A 71 -10.07 -18.25 -1.43
N TYR A 72 -10.07 -19.41 -0.76
CA TYR A 72 -10.49 -19.52 0.63
C TYR A 72 -9.67 -18.61 1.57
N ILE A 73 -8.34 -18.63 1.44
CA ILE A 73 -7.47 -17.78 2.26
C ILE A 73 -7.72 -16.31 1.95
N LYS A 74 -7.80 -15.96 0.66
CA LYS A 74 -8.07 -14.60 0.21
C LYS A 74 -9.38 -14.07 0.81
N ASP A 75 -10.48 -14.81 0.69
CA ASP A 75 -11.78 -14.42 1.25
C ASP A 75 -11.75 -14.29 2.78
N ALA A 76 -10.99 -15.14 3.47
CA ALA A 76 -10.85 -15.08 4.92
C ALA A 76 -10.09 -13.83 5.40
N ILE A 77 -9.05 -13.40 4.69
CA ILE A 77 -8.24 -12.23 5.08
C ILE A 77 -8.77 -10.91 4.52
N GLU A 78 -9.62 -10.96 3.49
CA GLU A 78 -10.12 -9.78 2.79
C GLU A 78 -10.74 -8.73 3.73
N PRO A 79 -11.59 -9.08 4.72
CA PRO A 79 -12.16 -8.09 5.64
C PRO A 79 -11.11 -7.28 6.43
N GLU A 80 -9.97 -7.89 6.77
CA GLU A 80 -8.91 -7.26 7.56
C GLU A 80 -7.87 -6.55 6.69
N CYS A 81 -7.67 -7.05 5.47
CA CYS A 81 -6.61 -6.61 4.56
C CYS A 81 -7.08 -5.67 3.44
N TYR A 82 -8.39 -5.47 3.31
CA TYR A 82 -8.96 -4.61 2.29
C TYR A 82 -8.65 -3.13 2.53
N HIS A 83 -8.34 -2.43 1.44
CA HIS A 83 -8.14 -0.99 1.43
C HIS A 83 -9.03 -0.34 0.37
N ILE A 84 -9.67 0.77 0.74
CA ILE A 84 -10.55 1.53 -0.16
C ILE A 84 -9.71 2.29 -1.19
N THR A 85 -10.08 2.18 -2.46
CA THR A 85 -9.55 3.02 -3.54
C THR A 85 -10.02 4.45 -3.37
N THR A 86 -9.08 5.40 -3.43
CA THR A 86 -9.38 6.84 -3.36
C THR A 86 -8.85 7.53 -4.60
N ASN A 87 -9.33 8.75 -4.88
CA ASN A 87 -8.83 9.58 -6.00
C ASN A 87 -7.30 9.79 -5.98
N PHE A 88 -6.65 9.62 -4.83
CA PHE A 88 -5.22 9.84 -4.66
C PHE A 88 -4.39 8.56 -4.77
N LYS A 89 -4.99 7.40 -4.56
CA LYS A 89 -4.26 6.13 -4.48
C LYS A 89 -5.17 4.95 -4.77
N VAL A 90 -4.71 4.10 -5.68
CA VAL A 90 -5.19 2.73 -5.85
C VAL A 90 -4.33 1.82 -4.96
N PRO A 91 -4.91 1.13 -3.96
CA PRO A 91 -4.18 0.17 -3.15
C PRO A 91 -3.80 -1.08 -3.96
N ILE A 92 -2.87 -1.86 -3.40
CA ILE A 92 -2.53 -3.21 -3.91
C ILE A 92 -3.66 -4.14 -3.48
N SER A 93 -4.18 -4.97 -4.38
CA SER A 93 -5.30 -5.86 -4.05
C SER A 93 -4.87 -6.91 -3.02
N VAL A 94 -5.85 -7.48 -2.30
CA VAL A 94 -5.58 -8.55 -1.32
C VAL A 94 -4.97 -9.77 -2.03
N GLU A 95 -5.47 -10.09 -3.23
CA GLU A 95 -4.96 -11.16 -4.09
C GLU A 95 -3.49 -10.95 -4.48
N GLU A 96 -3.14 -9.74 -4.92
CA GLU A 96 -1.78 -9.39 -5.31
C GLU A 96 -0.84 -9.48 -4.11
N ARG A 97 -1.26 -8.98 -2.95
CA ARG A 97 -0.51 -9.12 -1.69
C ARG A 97 -0.31 -10.58 -1.31
N LEU A 98 -1.36 -11.39 -1.41
CA LEU A 98 -1.31 -12.80 -1.06
C LEU A 98 -0.37 -13.55 -2.00
N LEU A 99 -0.46 -13.30 -3.30
CA LEU A 99 0.42 -13.92 -4.31
C LEU A 99 1.90 -13.58 -4.04
N ILE A 100 2.22 -12.31 -3.77
CA ILE A 100 3.59 -11.87 -3.45
C ILE A 100 4.10 -12.53 -2.16
N THR A 101 3.22 -12.78 -1.20
CA THR A 101 3.58 -13.38 0.10
C THR A 101 3.89 -14.87 -0.03
N LEU A 102 3.25 -15.57 -0.97
CA LEU A 102 3.39 -17.02 -1.16
C LEU A 102 4.56 -17.43 -2.06
N ARG A 103 5.01 -16.52 -2.92
CA ARG A 103 6.14 -16.73 -3.82
C ARG A 103 7.46 -16.76 -3.06
#